data_AF-A0A822G2L6-F1
#
_entry.id   AF-A0A822G2L6-F1
#
_cell.length_a   1.000
_cell.length_b   1.000
_cell.length_c   1.000
_cell.angle_alpha   90.00
_cell.angle_beta   90.00
_cell.angle_gamma   90.00
#
_symmetry.space_group_name_H-M   'P 1'
#
loop_
_entity.id
_entity.type
_entity.pdbx_description
1 polymer ?
#
loop_
_entity_poly.entity_id
_entity_poly.type
_entity_poly.pdbx_seq_one_letter_code
_entity_poly.pdbx_strand_id
1 'polypeptide(L)'
;MTENRQGLSTLGEDEERSAIDVHSGIIAPNDQQEELEPLDELEDIAPSVKTDANKFRMLCDNVQNSYSEIDNSMFELLELKDNLLLQFLPPNVSTRITIVISRLYRAYSLSQVPINELVRLVQLYSQPFDMKSIALKKLYENNEMKKRMLNIALQRLTSMENNTKRHQYLKCINNWEKMLVYFDLYLIEQ
;
A
#
# COMPACT_ATOMS: atom_id res chain seq x y z
N MET A 1 -12.15 -32.57 2.34
CA MET A 1 -11.37 -33.40 1.39
C MET A 1 -11.49 -32.75 0.02
N THR A 2 -10.33 -32.55 -0.60
CA THR A 2 -10.06 -32.42 -2.04
C THR A 2 -10.63 -31.23 -2.83
N GLU A 3 -9.70 -30.31 -3.11
CA GLU A 3 -9.48 -29.61 -4.38
C GLU A 3 -10.02 -30.35 -5.62
N ASN A 4 -10.60 -29.61 -6.56
CA ASN A 4 -10.20 -29.69 -7.97
C ASN A 4 -10.93 -28.60 -8.79
N ARG A 5 -10.22 -27.54 -9.15
CA ARG A 5 -10.54 -26.76 -10.36
C ARG A 5 -9.62 -27.24 -11.47
N GLN A 6 -10.16 -28.21 -12.21
CA GLN A 6 -10.02 -28.27 -13.67
C GLN A 6 -10.31 -26.87 -14.22
N GLY A 7 -9.67 -26.32 -15.23
CA GLY A 7 -8.78 -26.82 -16.26
C GLY A 7 -8.85 -25.73 -17.33
N LEU A 8 -7.70 -25.28 -17.84
CA LEU A 8 -7.68 -24.49 -19.06
C LEU A 8 -6.67 -25.15 -19.99
N SER A 9 -7.23 -25.99 -20.86
CA SER A 9 -6.59 -26.59 -22.03
C SER A 9 -6.91 -25.73 -23.26
N THR A 10 -6.22 -26.04 -24.37
CA THR A 10 -6.20 -25.45 -25.73
C THR A 10 -5.16 -24.34 -25.86
N LEU A 11 -3.93 -24.53 -26.37
CA LEU A 11 -3.37 -25.43 -27.41
C LEU A 11 -3.98 -25.22 -28.80
N GLY A 12 -3.12 -24.73 -29.70
CA GLY A 12 -3.20 -24.75 -31.16
C GLY A 12 -3.40 -23.38 -31.78
N GLU A 13 -2.73 -22.95 -32.84
CA GLU A 13 -1.71 -23.47 -33.75
C GLU A 13 -1.07 -22.17 -34.35
N ASP A 14 0.20 -22.11 -34.76
CA ASP A 14 0.63 -22.22 -36.17
C ASP A 14 2.15 -21.91 -36.17
N GLU A 15 2.99 -22.87 -36.52
CA GLU A 15 3.62 -23.05 -37.84
C GLU A 15 4.93 -22.25 -38.05
N GLU A 16 5.99 -23.04 -38.24
CA GLU A 16 7.06 -22.86 -39.21
C GLU A 16 7.82 -21.52 -39.28
N ARG A 17 9.11 -21.57 -38.91
CA ARG A 17 10.18 -21.59 -39.93
C ARG A 17 11.56 -21.81 -39.31
N SER A 18 12.17 -22.90 -39.77
CA SER A 18 13.62 -23.08 -39.86
C SER A 18 14.25 -21.92 -40.61
N ALA A 19 15.22 -21.26 -40.00
CA ALA A 19 16.40 -20.76 -40.70
C ALA A 19 17.53 -20.58 -39.67
N ILE A 20 18.44 -21.54 -39.70
CA ILE A 20 19.80 -21.41 -39.23
C ILE A 20 20.39 -20.21 -39.97
N ASP A 21 20.64 -19.10 -39.28
CA ASP A 21 21.50 -18.04 -39.80
C ASP A 21 22.81 -18.06 -39.01
N VAL A 22 23.77 -18.78 -39.60
CA VAL A 22 25.18 -18.72 -39.25
C VAL A 22 25.67 -17.35 -39.67
N HIS A 23 25.54 -16.37 -38.78
CA HIS A 23 26.40 -15.20 -38.84
C HIS A 23 27.55 -15.35 -37.85
N SER A 24 28.64 -15.82 -38.45
CA SER A 24 30.01 -15.70 -37.98
C SER A 24 30.23 -14.31 -37.39
N GLY A 25 30.45 -14.28 -36.09
CA GLY A 25 30.69 -13.07 -35.32
C GLY A 25 31.62 -13.42 -34.17
N ILE A 26 32.91 -13.37 -34.45
CA ILE A 26 33.98 -13.37 -33.45
C ILE A 26 33.66 -12.25 -32.45
N ILE A 27 33.32 -12.61 -31.20
CA ILE A 27 33.28 -11.67 -30.08
C ILE A 27 34.09 -12.31 -28.94
N ALA A 28 35.14 -11.59 -28.58
CA ALA A 28 36.13 -11.84 -27.54
C ALA A 28 35.52 -12.21 -26.16
N PRO A 29 36.30 -12.82 -25.25
CA PRO A 29 35.85 -13.09 -23.90
C PRO A 29 35.79 -11.76 -23.13
N ASN A 30 34.59 -11.23 -22.92
CA ASN A 30 34.37 -10.15 -21.97
C ASN A 30 34.24 -10.78 -20.57
N ASP A 31 35.37 -10.97 -19.91
CA ASP A 31 35.45 -11.06 -18.45
C ASP A 31 35.08 -9.68 -17.89
N GLN A 32 33.78 -9.40 -17.80
CA GLN A 32 33.30 -8.28 -16.98
C GLN A 32 33.10 -8.82 -15.58
N GLN A 33 34.13 -8.63 -14.75
CA GLN A 33 33.97 -8.52 -13.30
C GLN A 33 32.93 -7.43 -13.06
N GLU A 34 31.69 -7.83 -12.73
CA GLU A 34 30.70 -6.92 -12.19
C GLU A 34 31.18 -6.53 -10.78
N GLU A 35 31.79 -5.36 -10.74
CA GLU A 35 32.21 -4.61 -9.58
C GLU A 35 31.03 -4.49 -8.60
N LEU A 36 31.21 -5.06 -7.41
CA LEU A 36 30.26 -4.99 -6.31
C LEU A 36 30.18 -3.54 -5.82
N GLU A 37 29.17 -2.79 -6.25
CA GLU A 37 28.86 -1.52 -5.60
C GLU A 37 28.21 -1.77 -4.21
N PRO A 38 28.61 -1.02 -3.16
CA PRO A 38 28.05 -1.18 -1.83
C PRO A 38 26.59 -0.71 -1.82
N LEU A 39 25.73 -1.51 -1.19
CA LEU A 39 24.35 -1.16 -0.88
C LEU A 39 24.31 0.18 -0.12
N ASP A 40 23.67 1.17 -0.75
CA ASP A 40 23.43 2.51 -0.22
C ASP A 40 23.00 2.49 1.25
N GLU A 41 23.59 3.44 1.99
CA GLU A 41 23.26 3.80 3.35
C GLU A 41 21.75 3.96 3.55
N LEU A 42 21.22 3.18 4.49
CA LEU A 42 19.89 3.39 5.05
C LEU A 42 19.93 4.66 5.92
N GLU A 43 19.88 5.84 5.29
CA GLU A 43 19.47 7.05 5.99
C GLU A 43 18.02 6.86 6.44
N ASP A 44 17.84 6.60 7.74
CA ASP A 44 16.58 6.73 8.46
C ASP A 44 16.13 8.20 8.40
N ILE A 45 15.55 8.62 7.28
CA ILE A 45 14.74 9.83 7.22
C ILE A 45 13.47 9.51 7.99
N ALA A 46 13.50 9.78 9.29
CA ALA A 46 12.33 9.76 10.15
C ALA A 46 11.23 10.61 9.47
N PRO A 47 10.14 10.00 8.98
CA PRO A 47 9.09 10.76 8.34
C PRO A 47 8.54 11.71 9.40
N SER A 48 8.19 12.92 8.99
CA SER A 48 7.63 13.95 9.86
C SER A 48 6.25 13.51 10.39
N VAL A 49 6.21 12.65 11.42
CA VAL A 49 4.98 12.09 12.01
C VAL A 49 4.12 13.18 12.69
N LYS A 50 4.67 14.37 12.90
CA LYS A 50 4.01 15.44 13.68
C LYS A 50 2.87 16.15 12.95
N THR A 51 2.81 16.11 11.61
CA THR A 51 1.82 16.90 10.85
C THR A 51 0.43 16.26 10.83
N ASP A 52 0.33 14.93 10.81
CA ASP A 52 -0.98 14.26 10.74
C ASP A 52 -1.68 14.14 12.10
N ALA A 53 -0.90 13.97 13.19
CA ALA A 53 -1.43 13.91 14.55
C ALA A 53 -2.24 15.16 14.95
N ASN A 54 -1.96 16.31 14.32
CA ASN A 54 -2.66 17.55 14.57
C ASN A 54 -4.04 17.61 13.90
N LYS A 55 -4.32 16.79 12.88
CA LYS A 55 -5.60 16.86 12.13
C LYS A 55 -6.79 16.46 12.99
N PHE A 56 -6.69 15.32 13.68
CA PHE A 56 -7.77 14.85 14.58
C PHE A 56 -7.97 15.78 15.76
N ARG A 57 -6.87 16.33 16.31
CA ARG A 57 -6.94 17.30 17.39
C ARG A 57 -7.67 18.58 16.96
N MET A 58 -7.29 19.17 15.82
CA MET A 58 -7.98 20.34 15.28
C MET A 58 -9.46 20.07 15.02
N LEU A 59 -9.80 18.86 14.54
CA LEU A 59 -11.19 18.49 14.33
C LEU A 59 -11.98 18.40 15.65
N CYS A 60 -11.39 17.81 16.70
CA CYS A 60 -11.98 17.79 18.04
C CYS A 60 -12.18 19.20 18.59
N ASP A 61 -11.18 20.07 18.45
CA ASP A 61 -11.24 21.46 18.92
C ASP A 61 -12.37 22.22 18.19
N ASN A 62 -12.51 22.04 16.88
CA ASN A 62 -13.60 22.64 16.09
C ASN A 62 -15.00 22.14 16.51
N VAL A 63 -15.14 20.83 16.76
CA VAL A 63 -16.40 20.26 17.27
C VAL A 63 -16.74 20.81 18.64
N GLN A 64 -15.75 20.95 19.52
CA GLN A 64 -15.97 21.49 20.86
C GLN A 64 -16.32 22.98 20.83
N ASN A 65 -15.68 23.76 19.95
CA ASN A 65 -15.98 25.16 19.73
C ASN A 65 -17.41 25.35 19.16
N SER A 66 -17.77 24.64 18.09
CA SER A 66 -19.13 24.70 17.54
C SER A 66 -20.20 24.25 18.55
N TYR A 67 -19.89 23.25 19.38
CA TYR A 67 -20.80 22.84 20.45
C TYR A 67 -20.98 23.94 21.52
N SER A 68 -19.91 24.67 21.85
CA SER A 68 -19.98 25.82 22.77
C SER A 68 -20.83 26.97 22.21
N GLU A 69 -20.80 27.22 20.90
CA GLU A 69 -21.68 28.20 20.25
C GLU A 69 -23.16 27.78 20.35
N ILE A 70 -23.44 26.48 20.18
CA ILE A 70 -24.79 25.92 20.35
C ILE A 70 -25.24 26.06 21.81
N ASP A 71 -24.36 25.77 22.78
CA ASP A 71 -24.66 25.92 24.20
C ASP A 71 -25.06 27.36 24.53
N ASN A 72 -24.25 28.34 24.11
CA ASN A 72 -24.55 29.76 24.28
C ASN A 72 -25.89 30.15 23.62
N SER A 73 -26.12 29.70 22.38
CA SER A 73 -27.38 29.96 21.65
C SER A 73 -28.60 29.35 22.37
N MET A 74 -28.44 28.20 23.01
CA MET A 74 -29.50 27.56 23.79
C MET A 74 -29.78 28.31 25.10
N PHE A 75 -28.75 28.85 25.76
CA PHE A 75 -28.91 29.74 26.91
C PHE A 75 -29.67 31.01 26.53
N GLU A 76 -29.29 31.68 25.44
CA GLU A 76 -30.00 32.87 24.94
C GLU A 76 -31.46 32.56 24.58
N LEU A 77 -31.74 31.39 23.98
CA LEU A 77 -33.10 30.96 23.67
C LEU A 77 -33.95 30.71 24.92
N LEU A 78 -33.35 30.16 25.98
CA LEU A 78 -34.04 29.95 27.26
C LEU A 78 -34.35 31.27 27.95
N GLU A 79 -33.40 32.22 27.93
CA GLU A 79 -33.62 33.57 28.43
C GLU A 79 -34.71 34.30 27.64
N LEU A 80 -34.72 34.18 26.31
CA LEU A 80 -35.78 34.70 25.45
C LEU A 80 -37.15 34.10 25.82
N LYS A 81 -37.22 32.77 26.05
CA LYS A 81 -38.44 32.09 26.50
C LYS A 81 -38.91 32.68 27.83
N ASP A 82 -38.02 32.84 28.81
CA ASP A 82 -38.37 33.38 30.12
C ASP A 82 -38.89 34.83 30.00
N ASN A 83 -38.23 35.67 29.20
CA ASN A 83 -38.68 37.03 28.91
C ASN A 83 -40.04 37.09 28.20
N LEU A 84 -40.31 36.17 27.27
CA LEU A 84 -41.61 36.06 26.60
C LEU A 84 -42.71 35.61 27.58
N LEU A 85 -42.40 34.74 28.54
CA LEU A 85 -43.37 34.31 29.55
C LEU A 85 -43.77 35.43 30.52
N LEU A 86 -42.90 36.42 30.71
CA LEU A 86 -43.21 37.63 31.49
C LEU A 86 -44.14 38.60 30.75
N GLN A 87 -44.18 38.55 29.42
CA GLN A 87 -45.13 39.32 28.62
C GLN A 87 -46.48 38.60 28.56
N PHE A 88 -47.59 39.36 28.58
CA PHE A 88 -48.95 38.81 28.47
C PHE A 88 -49.20 38.24 27.06
N LEU A 89 -48.71 37.02 26.80
CA LEU A 89 -49.03 36.26 25.59
C LEU A 89 -50.35 35.49 25.76
N PRO A 90 -51.10 35.27 24.65
CA PRO A 90 -52.22 34.35 24.66
C PRO A 90 -51.79 32.95 25.15
N PRO A 91 -52.57 32.29 26.04
CA PRO A 91 -52.16 31.05 26.71
C PRO A 91 -51.87 29.90 25.73
N ASN A 92 -52.57 29.86 24.60
CA ASN A 92 -52.33 28.87 23.53
C ASN A 92 -50.97 29.03 22.85
N VAL A 93 -50.45 30.25 22.76
CA VAL A 93 -49.14 30.54 22.14
C VAL A 93 -48.02 30.25 23.14
N SER A 94 -48.18 30.72 24.38
CA SER A 94 -47.23 30.49 25.48
C SER A 94 -46.99 28.99 25.73
N THR A 95 -48.05 28.19 25.79
CA THR A 95 -47.95 26.74 25.97
C THR A 95 -47.22 26.06 24.81
N ARG A 96 -47.53 26.42 23.56
CA ARG A 96 -46.85 25.85 22.38
C ARG A 96 -45.36 26.20 22.35
N ILE A 97 -45.00 27.45 22.59
CA ILE A 97 -43.60 27.89 22.64
C ILE A 97 -42.85 27.12 23.73
N THR A 98 -43.44 27.04 24.93
CA THR A 98 -42.85 26.30 26.06
C THR A 98 -42.63 24.84 25.72
N ILE A 99 -43.60 24.16 25.09
CA ILE A 99 -43.47 22.75 24.69
C ILE A 99 -42.35 22.57 23.65
N VAL A 100 -42.29 23.43 22.63
CA VAL A 100 -41.27 23.34 21.58
C VAL A 100 -39.87 23.56 22.16
N ILE A 101 -39.69 24.60 22.98
CA ILE A 101 -38.39 24.92 23.60
C ILE A 101 -37.99 23.82 24.59
N SER A 102 -38.94 23.26 25.37
CA SER A 102 -38.67 22.12 26.25
C SER A 102 -38.23 20.88 25.49
N ARG A 103 -38.85 20.58 24.35
CA ARG A 103 -38.44 19.46 23.48
C ARG A 103 -37.06 19.69 22.87
N LEU A 104 -36.77 20.91 22.43
CA LEU A 104 -35.48 21.28 21.87
C LEU A 104 -34.38 21.19 22.93
N TYR A 105 -34.59 21.75 24.12
CA TYR A 105 -33.66 21.68 25.24
C TYR A 105 -33.39 20.24 25.67
N ARG A 106 -34.42 19.38 25.70
CA ARG A 106 -34.23 17.96 25.97
C ARG A 106 -33.37 17.27 24.91
N ALA A 107 -33.60 17.55 23.62
CA ALA A 107 -32.78 16.98 22.55
C ALA A 107 -31.33 17.46 22.62
N TYR A 108 -31.11 18.74 22.93
CA TYR A 108 -29.79 19.33 23.18
C TYR A 108 -29.09 18.68 24.38
N SER A 109 -29.76 18.57 25.53
CA SER A 109 -29.18 17.95 26.73
C SER A 109 -28.80 16.48 26.51
N LEU A 110 -29.61 15.74 25.73
CA LEU A 110 -29.30 14.36 25.37
C LEU A 110 -28.10 14.23 24.42
N SER A 111 -27.77 15.26 23.63
CA SER A 111 -26.63 15.21 22.70
C SER A 111 -25.28 15.54 23.37
N GLN A 112 -25.28 16.17 24.55
CA GLN A 112 -24.06 16.55 25.26
C GLN A 112 -23.14 15.36 25.57
N VAL A 113 -23.70 14.29 26.13
CA VAL A 113 -22.95 13.07 26.49
C VAL A 113 -22.31 12.40 25.27
N PRO A 114 -23.06 12.07 24.19
CA PRO A 114 -22.45 11.42 23.03
C PRO A 114 -21.42 12.30 22.32
N ILE A 115 -21.57 13.63 22.32
CA ILE A 115 -20.57 14.54 21.73
C ILE A 115 -19.28 14.50 22.54
N ASN A 116 -19.36 14.58 23.87
CA ASN A 116 -18.18 14.50 24.74
C ASN A 116 -17.48 13.14 24.64
N GLU A 117 -18.25 12.04 24.63
CA GLU A 117 -17.70 10.70 24.46
C GLU A 117 -17.07 10.50 23.07
N LEU A 118 -17.66 11.05 22.01
CA LEU A 118 -17.07 11.02 20.67
C LEU A 118 -15.70 11.71 20.66
N VAL A 119 -15.61 12.94 21.20
CA VAL A 119 -14.34 13.68 21.30
C VAL A 119 -13.31 12.87 22.09
N ARG A 120 -13.71 12.31 23.24
CA ARG A 120 -12.85 11.48 24.08
C ARG A 120 -12.33 10.24 23.33
N LEU A 121 -13.20 9.54 22.60
CA LEU A 121 -12.83 8.35 21.83
C LEU A 121 -11.87 8.69 20.69
N VAL A 122 -12.13 9.78 19.95
CA VAL A 122 -11.24 10.23 18.88
C VAL A 122 -9.87 10.60 19.44
N GLN A 123 -9.81 11.30 20.56
CA GLN A 123 -8.54 11.63 21.22
C GLN A 123 -7.80 10.37 21.71
N LEU A 124 -8.51 9.39 22.26
CA LEU A 124 -7.92 8.15 22.76
C LEU A 124 -7.39 7.24 21.64
N TYR A 125 -8.12 7.13 20.52
CA TYR A 125 -7.83 6.16 19.47
C TYR A 125 -7.07 6.74 18.26
N SER A 126 -6.98 8.06 18.11
CA SER A 126 -6.24 8.71 17.01
C SER A 126 -4.75 8.32 16.99
N GLN A 127 -4.05 8.44 18.13
CA GLN A 127 -2.63 8.09 18.22
C GLN A 127 -2.34 6.61 17.87
N PRO A 128 -3.01 5.60 18.47
CA PRO A 128 -2.74 4.21 18.12
C PRO A 128 -3.17 3.89 16.69
N PHE A 129 -4.18 4.58 16.14
CA PHE A 129 -4.54 4.45 14.73
C PHE A 129 -3.42 4.95 13.82
N ASP A 130 -2.86 6.12 14.07
CA ASP A 130 -1.77 6.69 13.29
C ASP A 130 -0.53 5.80 13.33
N MET A 131 -0.15 5.32 14.52
CA MET A 131 0.98 4.39 14.68
C MET A 131 0.79 3.10 13.87
N LYS A 132 -0.39 2.49 13.94
CA LYS A 132 -0.72 1.29 13.15
C LYS A 132 -0.72 1.57 11.65
N SER A 133 -1.20 2.73 11.23
CA SER A 133 -1.21 3.13 9.82
C SER A 133 0.22 3.26 9.26
N ILE A 134 1.14 3.85 10.03
CA ILE A 134 2.55 3.99 9.66
C ILE A 134 3.22 2.62 9.60
N ALA A 135 3.01 1.77 10.62
CA ALA A 135 3.56 0.42 10.64
C ALA A 135 3.07 -0.41 9.43
N LEU A 136 1.80 -0.26 9.05
CA LEU A 136 1.22 -0.93 7.90
C LEU A 136 1.83 -0.42 6.58
N LYS A 137 2.03 0.89 6.43
CA LYS A 137 2.72 1.47 5.26
C LYS A 137 4.14 0.92 5.13
N LYS A 138 4.92 0.92 6.22
CA LYS A 138 6.28 0.35 6.23
C LYS A 138 6.30 -1.13 5.88
N LEU A 139 5.32 -1.90 6.37
CA LEU A 139 5.18 -3.31 6.04
C LEU A 139 4.91 -3.51 4.55
N TYR A 140 4.03 -2.70 3.97
CA TYR A 140 3.70 -2.74 2.55
C TYR A 140 4.91 -2.40 1.67
N GLU A 141 5.64 -1.34 2.01
CA GLU A 141 6.87 -0.94 1.32
C GLU A 141 7.93 -2.06 1.33
N ASN A 142 8.11 -2.71 2.49
CA ASN A 142 9.04 -3.84 2.62
C ASN A 142 8.57 -5.05 1.78
N ASN A 143 7.27 -5.32 1.73
CA ASN A 143 6.72 -6.39 0.89
C ASN A 143 7.00 -6.14 -0.60
N GLU A 144 6.73 -4.92 -1.07
CA GLU A 144 6.99 -4.53 -2.46
C GLU A 144 8.49 -4.54 -2.80
N MET A 145 9.36 -4.18 -1.86
CA MET A 145 10.81 -4.31 -2.02
C MET A 145 11.24 -5.78 -2.17
N LYS A 146 10.76 -6.66 -1.28
CA LYS A 146 11.06 -8.10 -1.36
C LYS A 146 10.55 -8.73 -2.65
N LYS A 147 9.38 -8.33 -3.13
CA LYS A 147 8.83 -8.76 -4.41
C LYS A 147 9.72 -8.33 -5.59
N ARG A 148 10.24 -7.09 -5.57
CA ARG A 148 11.22 -6.62 -6.57
C ARG A 148 12.52 -7.43 -6.51
N MET A 149 13.08 -7.64 -5.32
CA MET A 149 14.29 -8.46 -5.14
C MET A 149 14.09 -9.90 -5.63
N LEU A 150 12.93 -10.51 -5.34
CA LEU A 150 12.59 -11.84 -5.81
C LEU A 150 12.54 -11.90 -7.34
N ASN A 151 11.93 -10.91 -7.99
CA ASN A 151 11.89 -10.85 -9.45
C ASN A 151 13.29 -10.73 -10.06
N ILE A 152 14.17 -9.93 -9.47
CA ILE A 152 15.57 -9.80 -9.92
C ILE A 152 16.31 -11.14 -9.73
N ALA A 153 16.15 -11.80 -8.59
CA ALA A 153 16.76 -13.10 -8.33
C ALA A 153 16.27 -14.16 -9.31
N LEU A 154 14.98 -14.16 -9.65
CA LEU A 154 14.40 -15.06 -10.63
C LEU A 154 14.96 -14.80 -12.03
N GLN A 155 15.07 -13.54 -12.46
CA GLN A 155 15.68 -13.19 -13.75
C GLN A 155 17.15 -13.63 -13.82
N ARG A 156 17.93 -13.42 -12.75
CA ARG A 156 19.32 -13.87 -12.64
C ARG A 156 19.42 -15.40 -12.71
N LEU A 157 18.54 -16.11 -12.01
CA LEU A 157 18.49 -17.57 -12.05
C LEU A 157 18.21 -18.10 -13.45
N THR A 158 17.21 -17.54 -14.14
CA THR A 158 16.87 -17.92 -15.52
C THR A 158 18.03 -17.62 -16.48
N SER A 159 18.70 -16.49 -16.31
CA SER A 159 19.90 -16.15 -17.10
C SER A 159 21.04 -17.16 -16.85
N MET A 160 21.29 -17.52 -15.59
CA MET A 160 22.30 -18.51 -15.21
C MET A 160 21.96 -19.90 -15.77
N GLU A 161 20.70 -20.31 -15.75
CA GLU A 161 20.24 -21.56 -16.36
C GLU A 161 20.53 -21.59 -17.86
N ASN A 162 20.20 -20.51 -18.57
CA ASN A 162 20.47 -20.37 -20.00
C ASN A 162 21.98 -20.41 -20.31
N ASN A 163 22.79 -19.70 -19.52
CA ASN A 163 24.26 -19.72 -19.65
C ASN A 163 24.82 -21.12 -19.40
N THR A 164 24.27 -21.85 -18.43
CA THR A 164 24.70 -23.23 -18.14
C THR A 164 24.36 -24.18 -19.30
N LYS A 165 23.15 -24.10 -19.85
CA LYS A 165 22.75 -24.88 -21.04
C LYS A 165 23.65 -24.57 -22.24
N ARG A 166 23.93 -23.28 -22.49
CA ARG A 166 24.85 -22.85 -23.55
C ARG A 166 26.26 -23.40 -23.33
N HIS A 167 26.78 -23.33 -22.11
CA HIS A 167 28.11 -23.84 -21.76
C HIS A 167 28.22 -25.35 -21.98
N GLN A 168 27.19 -26.12 -21.60
CA GLN A 168 27.14 -27.56 -21.84
C GLN A 168 27.15 -27.88 -23.34
N TYR A 169 26.35 -27.15 -24.14
CA TYR A 169 26.35 -27.30 -25.59
C TYR A 169 27.72 -27.00 -26.22
N LEU A 170 28.37 -25.90 -25.80
CA LEU A 170 29.72 -25.54 -26.27
C LEU A 170 30.77 -26.59 -25.86
N LYS A 171 30.66 -27.17 -24.66
CA LYS A 171 31.52 -28.29 -24.24
C LYS A 171 31.34 -29.52 -25.12
N CYS A 172 30.10 -29.86 -25.48
CA CYS A 172 29.83 -30.95 -26.41
C CYS A 172 30.48 -30.70 -27.77
N ILE A 173 30.28 -29.51 -28.36
CA ILE A 173 30.93 -29.13 -29.63
C ILE A 173 32.46 -29.24 -29.53
N ASN A 174 33.06 -28.63 -28.51
CA ASN A 174 34.52 -28.66 -28.32
C ASN A 174 35.04 -30.10 -28.19
N ASN A 175 34.32 -30.98 -27.50
CA ASN A 175 34.68 -32.40 -27.43
C ASN A 175 34.61 -33.07 -28.82
N TRP A 176 33.60 -32.77 -29.63
CA TRP A 176 33.51 -33.25 -31.01
C TRP A 176 34.62 -32.70 -31.90
N GLU A 177 34.96 -31.41 -31.80
CA GLU A 177 36.06 -30.79 -32.53
C GLU A 177 37.39 -31.46 -32.19
N LYS A 178 37.66 -31.72 -30.90
CA LYS A 178 38.84 -32.47 -30.48
C LYS A 178 38.87 -33.87 -31.09
N MET A 179 37.75 -34.59 -31.07
CA MET A 179 37.67 -35.93 -31.67
C MET A 179 37.94 -35.90 -33.18
N LEU A 180 37.40 -34.93 -33.91
CA LEU A 180 37.65 -34.77 -35.34
C LEU A 180 39.13 -34.53 -35.63
N VAL A 181 39.79 -33.64 -34.87
CA VAL A 181 41.24 -33.41 -35.00
C VAL A 181 42.03 -34.70 -34.75
N TYR A 182 41.66 -35.49 -33.75
CA TYR A 182 42.29 -36.79 -33.51
C TYR A 182 42.06 -37.79 -34.64
N PHE A 183 40.86 -37.83 -35.23
CA PHE A 183 40.56 -38.68 -36.38
C PHE A 183 41.31 -38.25 -37.64
N ASP A 184 41.40 -36.96 -37.91
CA ASP A 184 42.14 -36.41 -39.07
C ASP A 184 43.64 -36.70 -38.95
N LEU A 185 44.22 -36.57 -37.75
CA LEU A 185 45.61 -36.97 -37.50
C LEU A 185 45.82 -38.47 -37.74
N TYR A 186 44.86 -39.30 -37.33
CA TYR A 186 44.93 -40.76 -37.50
C TYR A 186 44.77 -41.20 -38.97
N LEU A 187 44.06 -40.43 -39.79
CA LEU A 187 43.90 -40.66 -41.23
C LEU A 187 45.11 -40.20 -42.06
N ILE A 188 45.94 -39.30 -41.54
CA ILE A 188 47.19 -38.84 -42.18
C ILE A 188 48.35 -39.81 -41.92
N GLU A 189 48.29 -40.60 -40.85
CA GLU A 189 49.31 -41.61 -40.50
C GLU A 189 49.10 -43.00 -41.13
N GLN A 190 48.05 -43.19 -41.96
CA GLN A 190 47.83 -44.40 -42.79
C GLN A 190 48.11 -44.13 -44.27
#